data_AF-A0A846Q3L2-F1
#
_entry.id   AF-A0A846Q3L2-F1
#
_cell.length_a   1.000
_cell.length_b   1.000
_cell.length_c   1.000
_cell.angle_alpha   90.00
_cell.angle_beta   90.00
_cell.angle_gamma   90.00
#
_symmetry.space_group_name_H-M   'P 1'
#
loop_
_entity.id
_entity.type
_entity.pdbx_description
1 polymer ?
#
loop_
_entity_poly.entity_id
_entity_poly.type
_entity_poly.pdbx_seq_one_letter_code
_entity_poly.pdbx_strand_id
1 'polypeptide(L)'
;RVIIPEGFLATDECLRLYDKIMRDVAVYPAMIKQNLERYSPFSGTEAVLIRLVERGEDRQAMHERLREHSFRAWEKVSLGEENPLLDLLKGDTLITSRLSSQEIDELMDPSGHVGDASERCVNFMEEIVKPILSKYRDRVGKRVEVEF
;
A
#
# COMPACT_ATOMS: atom_id res chain seq x y z
N ARG A 1 4.18 -28.36 35.56
CA ARG A 1 2.81 -28.15 36.09
C ARG A 1 2.27 -26.75 35.80
N VAL A 2 3.13 -25.74 35.57
CA VAL A 2 2.74 -24.35 35.29
C VAL A 2 2.80 -24.06 33.79
N ILE A 3 3.98 -24.18 33.18
CA ILE A 3 4.25 -23.76 31.80
C ILE A 3 3.37 -24.45 30.74
N ILE A 4 3.21 -25.78 30.80
CA ILE A 4 2.41 -26.50 29.79
C ILE A 4 0.93 -26.08 29.88
N PRO A 5 0.23 -26.19 31.04
CA PRO A 5 -1.16 -25.76 31.12
C PRO A 5 -1.39 -24.29 30.79
N GLU A 6 -0.56 -23.38 31.32
CA GLU A 6 -0.71 -21.94 31.06
C GLU A 6 -0.46 -21.58 29.59
N GLY A 7 0.49 -22.24 28.94
CA GLY A 7 0.74 -22.05 27.51
C GLY A 7 -0.47 -22.41 26.65
N PHE A 8 -1.16 -23.51 26.98
CA PHE A 8 -2.40 -23.89 26.28
C PHE A 8 -3.53 -22.90 26.53
N LEU A 9 -3.74 -22.47 27.78
CA LEU A 9 -4.79 -21.50 28.13
C LEU A 9 -4.56 -20.15 27.44
N ALA A 10 -3.33 -19.64 27.47
CA ALA A 10 -3.00 -18.38 26.82
C ALA A 10 -3.19 -18.45 25.30
N THR A 11 -2.78 -19.56 24.67
CA THR A 11 -2.95 -19.75 23.22
C THR A 11 -4.41 -19.83 22.83
N ASP A 12 -5.24 -20.55 23.59
CA ASP A 12 -6.68 -20.65 23.34
C ASP A 12 -7.35 -19.28 23.38
N GLU A 13 -7.06 -18.47 24.41
CA GLU A 13 -7.59 -17.12 24.53
C GLU A 13 -7.11 -16.19 23.40
N CYS A 14 -5.84 -16.27 23.00
CA CYS A 14 -5.35 -15.50 21.85
C CYS A 14 -6.09 -15.86 20.55
N LEU A 15 -6.36 -17.15 20.31
CA LEU A 15 -7.07 -17.60 19.11
C LEU A 15 -8.55 -17.19 19.13
N ARG A 16 -9.20 -17.25 20.29
CA ARG A 16 -10.59 -16.80 20.47
C ARG A 16 -10.74 -15.30 20.21
N LEU A 17 -9.81 -14.49 20.75
CA LEU A 17 -9.80 -13.05 20.51
C LEU A 17 -9.52 -12.72 19.03
N TYR A 18 -8.55 -13.40 18.41
CA TYR A 18 -8.22 -13.23 17.00
C TYR A 18 -9.43 -13.50 16.10
N ASP A 19 -10.13 -14.62 16.32
CA ASP A 19 -11.33 -14.98 15.57
C ASP A 19 -12.43 -13.93 15.70
N LYS A 20 -12.65 -13.40 16.92
CA LYS A 20 -13.62 -12.31 17.13
C LYS A 20 -13.26 -11.05 16.35
N ILE A 21 -12.01 -10.59 16.44
CA ILE A 21 -11.55 -9.37 15.75
C ILE A 21 -11.66 -9.53 14.22
N MET A 22 -11.20 -10.67 13.68
CA MET A 22 -11.19 -10.91 12.24
C MET A 22 -12.60 -11.04 11.65
N ARG A 23 -13.59 -11.50 12.43
CA ARG A 23 -15.00 -11.57 12.01
C ARG A 23 -15.62 -10.20 11.79
N ASP A 24 -15.31 -9.27 12.68
CA ASP A 24 -15.94 -7.94 12.72
C ASP A 24 -15.04 -6.85 12.11
N VAL A 25 -14.03 -7.24 11.33
CA VAL A 25 -13.12 -6.30 10.70
C VAL A 25 -13.86 -5.42 9.70
N ALA A 26 -13.89 -4.12 9.97
CA ALA A 26 -14.47 -3.12 9.08
C ALA A 26 -13.38 -2.50 8.21
N VAL A 27 -13.55 -2.56 6.89
CA VAL A 27 -12.68 -1.89 5.92
C VAL A 27 -13.37 -0.61 5.45
N TYR A 28 -12.62 0.49 5.39
CA TYR A 28 -13.14 1.81 4.99
C TYR A 28 -12.45 2.28 3.69
N PRO A 29 -12.95 1.88 2.50
CA PRO A 29 -12.31 2.20 1.22
C PRO A 29 -12.09 3.70 0.98
N ALA A 30 -13.01 4.55 1.46
CA ALA A 30 -12.88 6.00 1.32
C ALA A 30 -11.65 6.54 2.06
N MET A 31 -11.38 6.07 3.28
CA MET A 31 -10.21 6.47 4.06
C MET A 31 -8.91 5.93 3.44
N ILE A 32 -8.95 4.71 2.90
CA ILE A 32 -7.81 4.13 2.17
C ILE A 32 -7.51 4.98 0.93
N LYS A 33 -8.54 5.34 0.16
CA LYS A 33 -8.41 6.18 -1.03
C LYS A 33 -7.83 7.55 -0.67
N GLN A 34 -8.34 8.20 0.38
CA GLN A 34 -7.83 9.49 0.84
C GLN A 34 -6.35 9.42 1.22
N ASN A 35 -5.93 8.36 1.93
CA ASN A 35 -4.53 8.14 2.26
C ASN A 35 -3.69 7.88 1.01
N LEU A 36 -4.19 7.09 0.06
CA LEU A 36 -3.51 6.85 -1.21
C LEU A 36 -3.33 8.16 -1.98
N GLU A 37 -4.39 8.92 -2.25
CA GLU A 37 -4.33 10.22 -2.94
C GLU A 37 -3.31 11.18 -2.30
N ARG A 38 -3.18 11.14 -0.97
CA ARG A 38 -2.25 12.00 -0.24
C ARG A 38 -0.78 11.58 -0.36
N TYR A 39 -0.47 10.28 -0.31
CA TYR A 39 0.90 9.79 -0.20
C TYR A 39 1.43 9.11 -1.46
N SER A 40 0.56 8.53 -2.28
CA SER A 40 0.95 7.78 -3.47
C SER A 40 1.65 8.61 -4.55
N PRO A 41 1.42 9.94 -4.72
CA PRO A 41 2.18 10.72 -5.70
C PRO A 41 3.70 10.60 -5.52
N PHE A 42 4.20 10.43 -4.29
CA PHE A 42 5.63 10.26 -4.06
C PHE A 42 6.19 8.98 -4.71
N SER A 43 5.38 7.92 -4.81
CA SER A 43 5.81 6.65 -5.43
C SER A 43 6.01 6.74 -6.94
N GLY A 44 5.31 7.65 -7.62
CA GLY A 44 5.43 7.84 -9.07
C GLY A 44 6.68 8.59 -9.51
N THR A 45 7.44 9.19 -8.57
CA THR A 45 8.62 10.01 -8.90
C THR A 45 9.72 9.21 -9.62
N GLU A 46 9.89 7.93 -9.30
CA GLU A 46 10.86 7.07 -9.99
C GLU A 46 10.43 6.79 -11.44
N ALA A 47 9.14 6.60 -11.70
CA ALA A 47 8.63 6.41 -13.06
C ALA A 47 8.89 7.66 -13.93
N VAL A 48 8.71 8.85 -13.35
CA VAL A 48 9.06 10.12 -14.00
C VAL A 48 10.57 10.21 -14.25
N LEU A 49 11.41 9.86 -13.26
CA LEU A 49 12.87 9.87 -13.41
C LEU A 49 13.33 8.97 -14.56
N ILE A 50 12.84 7.73 -14.59
CA ILE A 50 13.19 6.76 -15.64
C ILE A 50 12.82 7.33 -17.01
N ARG A 51 11.60 7.86 -17.16
CA ARG A 51 11.15 8.42 -18.45
C ARG A 51 11.94 9.66 -18.87
N LEU A 52 12.38 10.50 -17.94
CA LEU A 52 13.27 11.64 -18.25
C LEU A 52 14.64 11.17 -18.74
N VAL A 53 15.21 10.16 -18.08
CA VAL A 53 16.50 9.55 -18.49
C VAL A 53 16.38 8.91 -19.88
N GLU A 54 15.27 8.22 -20.17
CA GLU A 54 14.97 7.70 -21.52
C GLU A 54 14.91 8.80 -22.59
N ARG A 55 14.54 10.04 -22.20
CA ARG A 55 14.54 11.23 -23.07
C ARG A 55 15.90 11.94 -23.14
N GLY A 56 16.94 11.35 -22.57
CA GLY A 56 18.32 11.83 -22.65
C GLY A 56 18.70 12.86 -21.58
N GLU A 57 17.89 13.01 -20.53
CA GLU A 57 18.26 13.85 -19.39
C GLU A 57 19.27 13.17 -18.47
N ASP A 58 20.07 13.97 -17.77
CA ASP A 58 21.01 13.46 -16.78
C ASP A 58 20.28 12.94 -15.55
N ARG A 59 20.55 11.68 -15.18
CA ARG A 59 19.90 11.00 -14.07
C ARG A 59 20.12 11.73 -12.74
N GLN A 60 21.34 12.21 -12.48
CA GLN A 60 21.68 12.81 -11.19
C GLN A 60 21.01 14.17 -11.04
N ALA A 61 21.02 14.98 -12.09
CA ALA A 61 20.34 16.26 -12.14
C ALA A 61 18.82 16.11 -11.97
N MET A 62 18.20 15.15 -12.68
CA MET A 62 16.75 14.93 -12.57
C MET A 62 16.36 14.33 -11.22
N HIS A 63 17.17 13.44 -10.66
CA HIS A 63 16.93 12.91 -9.32
C HIS A 63 16.95 14.02 -8.26
N GLU A 64 17.94 14.93 -8.30
CA GLU A 64 17.99 16.04 -7.34
C GLU A 64 16.79 16.98 -7.50
N ARG A 65 16.39 17.28 -8.74
CA ARG A 65 15.23 18.13 -9.02
C ARG A 65 13.92 17.52 -8.51
N LEU A 66 13.71 16.21 -8.73
CA LEU A 66 12.55 15.49 -8.21
C LEU A 66 12.59 15.40 -6.67
N ARG A 67 13.78 15.26 -6.09
CA ARG A 67 13.99 15.28 -4.63
C ARG A 67 13.58 16.64 -4.05
N GLU A 68 13.98 17.75 -4.64
CA GLU A 68 13.57 19.10 -4.19
C GLU A 68 12.05 19.28 -4.22
N HIS A 69 11.38 18.90 -5.33
CA HIS A 69 9.93 18.95 -5.42
C HIS A 69 9.25 18.04 -4.40
N SER A 70 9.80 16.84 -4.17
CA SER A 70 9.29 15.91 -3.16
C SER A 70 9.40 16.48 -1.75
N PHE A 71 10.49 17.18 -1.41
CA PHE A 71 10.62 17.84 -0.10
C PHE A 71 9.61 18.98 0.07
N ARG A 72 9.44 19.83 -0.94
CA ARG A 72 8.45 20.92 -0.92
C ARG A 72 7.03 20.38 -0.77
N ALA A 73 6.70 19.30 -1.46
CA ALA A 73 5.42 18.62 -1.31
C ALA A 73 5.27 17.98 0.09
N TRP A 74 6.34 17.38 0.62
CA TRP A 74 6.33 16.79 1.96
C TRP A 74 6.08 17.82 3.06
N GLU A 75 6.65 19.02 2.97
CA GLU A 75 6.37 20.11 3.91
C GLU A 75 4.87 20.37 4.01
N LYS A 76 4.16 20.46 2.88
CA LYS A 76 2.70 20.65 2.83
C LYS A 76 1.94 19.46 3.38
N VAL A 77 2.28 18.26 2.91
CA VAL A 77 1.64 17.02 3.37
C VAL A 77 1.81 16.83 4.88
N SER A 78 2.96 17.18 5.45
CA SER A 78 3.23 17.07 6.89
C SER A 78 2.34 17.97 7.76
N LEU A 79 1.83 19.07 7.18
CA LEU A 79 0.94 20.02 7.85
C LEU A 79 -0.55 19.67 7.75
N GLY A 80 -0.92 18.59 7.05
CA GLY A 80 -2.34 18.29 6.80
C GLY A 80 -2.85 18.74 5.43
N GLU A 81 -2.03 19.43 4.64
CA GLU A 81 -2.45 20.00 3.36
C GLU A 81 -2.46 18.94 2.23
N GLU A 82 -3.09 19.29 1.11
CA GLU A 82 -3.06 18.49 -0.12
C GLU A 82 -1.64 18.35 -0.65
N ASN A 83 -1.38 17.27 -1.39
CA ASN A 83 -0.07 16.99 -1.94
C ASN A 83 0.14 17.77 -3.27
N PRO A 84 1.00 18.80 -3.31
CA PRO A 84 1.17 19.63 -4.49
C PRO A 84 2.13 19.04 -5.52
N LEU A 85 2.67 17.83 -5.29
CA LEU A 85 3.76 17.28 -6.09
C LEU A 85 3.42 17.23 -7.59
N LEU A 86 2.22 16.77 -7.94
CA LEU A 86 1.80 16.67 -9.34
C LEU A 86 1.85 18.04 -10.04
N ASP A 87 1.34 19.08 -9.36
CA ASP A 87 1.33 20.45 -9.89
C ASP A 87 2.74 21.04 -9.94
N LEU A 88 3.60 20.74 -8.96
CA LEU A 88 4.99 21.16 -8.98
C LEU A 88 5.75 20.58 -10.19
N LEU A 89 5.52 19.32 -10.53
CA LEU A 89 6.13 18.68 -11.70
C LEU A 89 5.59 19.27 -13.01
N LYS A 90 4.28 19.52 -13.10
CA LYS A 90 3.65 20.14 -14.27
C LYS A 90 4.00 21.62 -14.44
N GLY A 91 4.36 22.31 -13.36
CA GLY A 91 4.85 23.69 -13.38
C GLY A 91 6.34 23.81 -13.70
N ASP A 92 7.07 22.71 -13.72
CA ASP A 92 8.50 22.70 -13.96
C ASP A 92 8.81 22.69 -15.47
N THR A 93 9.36 23.79 -15.97
CA THR A 93 9.68 23.96 -17.40
C THR A 93 10.69 22.95 -17.92
N LEU A 94 11.63 22.49 -17.09
CA LEU A 94 12.63 21.51 -17.51
C LEU A 94 11.99 20.14 -17.70
N ILE A 95 11.13 19.74 -16.76
CA ILE A 95 10.38 18.47 -16.84
C ILE A 95 9.38 18.53 -18.01
N THR A 96 8.62 19.62 -18.12
CA THR A 96 7.58 19.77 -19.16
C THR A 96 8.13 20.00 -20.56
N SER A 97 9.39 20.46 -20.69
CA SER A 97 10.07 20.46 -21.99
C SER A 97 10.30 19.05 -22.54
N ARG A 98 10.30 18.05 -21.64
CA ARG A 98 10.50 16.65 -21.99
C ARG A 98 9.25 15.83 -21.90
N LEU A 99 8.35 16.05 -20.94
CA LEU A 99 7.13 15.26 -20.71
C LEU A 99 5.89 16.14 -20.83
N SER A 100 4.84 15.65 -21.51
CA SER A 100 3.55 16.35 -21.48
C SER A 100 2.87 16.21 -20.12
N SER A 101 1.96 17.12 -19.79
CA SER A 101 1.19 17.03 -18.54
C SER A 101 0.40 15.72 -18.43
N GLN A 102 -0.11 15.20 -19.55
CA GLN A 102 -0.81 13.92 -19.59
C GLN A 102 0.12 12.75 -19.27
N GLU A 103 1.35 12.75 -19.81
CA GLU A 103 2.33 11.71 -19.48
C GLU A 103 2.72 11.76 -18.00
N ILE A 104 2.83 12.96 -17.42
CA ILE A 104 3.08 13.12 -15.99
C ILE A 104 1.91 12.54 -15.17
N ASP A 105 0.66 12.78 -15.57
CA ASP A 105 -0.51 12.19 -14.93
C ASP A 105 -0.49 10.66 -14.95
N GLU A 106 -0.18 10.08 -16.12
CA GLU A 106 -0.11 8.63 -16.30
C GLU A 106 1.03 7.99 -15.48
N LEU A 107 2.21 8.60 -15.47
CA LEU A 107 3.37 8.09 -14.70
C LEU A 107 3.16 8.20 -13.18
N MET A 108 2.37 9.17 -12.74
CA MET A 108 2.10 9.42 -11.33
C MET A 108 0.87 8.65 -10.81
N ASP A 109 0.16 7.89 -11.67
CA ASP A 109 -1.02 7.12 -11.27
C ASP A 109 -0.62 5.91 -10.39
N PRO A 110 -1.06 5.86 -9.12
CA PRO A 110 -0.75 4.76 -8.22
C PRO A 110 -1.37 3.42 -8.60
N SER A 111 -2.38 3.39 -9.48
CA SER A 111 -3.08 2.16 -9.84
C SER A 111 -2.14 1.12 -10.47
N GLY A 112 -1.12 1.56 -11.20
CA GLY A 112 -0.09 0.71 -11.79
C GLY A 112 0.98 0.18 -10.81
N HIS A 113 1.00 0.68 -9.56
CA HIS A 113 2.09 0.43 -8.61
C HIS A 113 1.84 -0.76 -7.66
N VAL A 114 0.74 -1.50 -7.84
CA VAL A 114 0.39 -2.65 -6.99
C VAL A 114 1.04 -3.98 -7.43
N GLY A 115 1.72 -3.99 -8.57
CA GLY A 115 2.40 -5.17 -9.12
C GLY A 115 1.47 -6.37 -9.25
N ASP A 116 1.93 -7.54 -8.79
CA ASP A 116 1.20 -8.82 -8.82
C ASP A 116 0.48 -9.14 -7.49
N ALA A 117 0.29 -8.14 -6.61
CA ALA A 117 -0.23 -8.37 -5.26
C ALA A 117 -1.56 -9.13 -5.24
N SER A 118 -2.48 -8.80 -6.17
CA SER A 118 -3.76 -9.49 -6.27
C SER A 118 -3.59 -10.95 -6.72
N GLU A 119 -2.71 -11.21 -7.69
CA GLU A 119 -2.44 -12.56 -8.19
C GLU A 119 -1.82 -13.43 -7.10
N ARG A 120 -0.82 -12.89 -6.38
CA ARG A 120 -0.17 -13.58 -5.27
C ARG A 120 -1.15 -13.92 -4.15
N CYS A 121 -2.10 -13.03 -3.86
CA CYS A 121 -3.14 -13.30 -2.87
C CYS A 121 -4.03 -14.47 -3.31
N VAL A 122 -4.49 -14.48 -4.57
CA VAL A 122 -5.29 -15.58 -5.12
C VAL A 122 -4.50 -16.90 -5.08
N ASN A 123 -3.26 -16.90 -5.57
CA ASN A 123 -2.42 -18.10 -5.60
C ASN A 123 -2.18 -18.66 -4.18
N PHE A 124 -1.89 -17.78 -3.20
CA PHE A 124 -1.76 -18.20 -1.81
C PHE A 124 -3.05 -18.82 -1.24
N MET A 125 -4.21 -18.24 -1.58
CA MET A 125 -5.51 -18.77 -1.16
C MET A 125 -5.78 -20.15 -1.75
N GLU A 126 -5.50 -20.35 -3.05
CA GLU A 126 -5.74 -21.62 -3.73
C GLU A 126 -4.76 -22.72 -3.32
N GLU A 127 -3.46 -22.40 -3.27
CA GLU A 127 -2.41 -23.40 -3.11
C GLU A 127 -2.13 -23.77 -1.65
N ILE A 128 -2.34 -22.84 -0.72
CA ILE A 128 -1.98 -23.03 0.69
C ILE A 128 -3.23 -23.06 1.58
N VAL A 129 -4.05 -22.02 1.52
CA VAL A 129 -5.16 -21.85 2.48
C VAL A 129 -6.27 -22.89 2.26
N LYS A 130 -6.77 -23.03 1.03
CA LYS A 130 -7.86 -23.97 0.73
C LYS A 130 -7.52 -25.44 1.05
N PRO A 131 -6.32 -25.97 0.74
CA PRO A 131 -5.96 -27.34 1.13
C PRO A 131 -5.97 -27.55 2.65
N ILE A 132 -5.47 -26.57 3.42
CA ILE A 132 -5.50 -26.62 4.90
C ILE A 132 -6.95 -26.62 5.40
N LEU A 133 -7.79 -25.72 4.88
CA LEU A 133 -9.21 -25.65 5.26
C LEU A 133 -9.97 -26.92 4.89
N SER A 134 -9.67 -27.52 3.73
CA SER A 134 -10.26 -28.80 3.31
C SER A 134 -9.89 -29.95 4.25
N LYS A 135 -8.61 -30.04 4.66
CA LYS A 135 -8.14 -31.03 5.63
C LYS A 135 -8.88 -30.94 6.97
N TYR A 136 -9.26 -29.73 7.41
CA TYR A 136 -9.94 -29.50 8.67
C TYR A 136 -11.40 -29.07 8.51
N ARG A 137 -12.06 -29.43 7.40
CA ARG A 137 -13.41 -28.97 7.05
C ARG A 137 -14.44 -29.19 8.17
N ASP A 138 -14.30 -30.27 8.92
CA ASP A 138 -15.22 -30.63 10.01
C ASP A 138 -15.06 -29.72 11.24
N ARG A 139 -14.07 -28.82 11.25
CA ARG A 139 -13.81 -27.84 12.32
C ARG A 139 -14.06 -26.40 11.87
N VAL A 140 -14.09 -26.14 10.57
CA VAL A 140 -14.31 -24.80 10.01
C VAL A 140 -15.73 -24.32 10.34
N GLY A 141 -15.85 -23.08 10.81
CA GLY A 141 -17.14 -22.46 11.15
C GLY A 141 -17.78 -22.96 12.45
N LYS A 142 -17.17 -23.91 13.16
CA LYS A 142 -17.62 -24.30 14.50
C LYS A 142 -17.30 -23.18 15.49
N ARG A 143 -18.33 -22.70 16.18
CA ARG A 143 -18.29 -21.50 17.02
C ARG A 143 -17.87 -21.86 18.44
N VAL A 144 -17.06 -21.00 19.05
CA VAL A 144 -16.91 -20.92 20.49
C VAL A 144 -17.35 -19.51 20.87
N GLU A 145 -18.47 -19.37 21.55
CA GLU A 145 -18.90 -18.07 22.06
C GLU A 145 -17.87 -17.57 23.07
N VAL A 146 -17.52 -16.28 22.98
CA VAL A 146 -16.59 -15.61 23.89
C VAL A 146 -17.40 -14.57 24.66
N GLU A 147 -17.92 -14.95 25.82
CA GLU A 147 -18.50 -14.01 26.78
C GLU A 147 -17.37 -13.38 27.61
N PHE A 148 -17.44 -12.07 27.82
CA PHE A 148 -16.55 -11.30 28.68
C PHE A 148 -17.32 -10.85 29.91
#